data_AF-A0A087UDW4-F1
#
_entry.id   AF-A0A087UDW4-F1
#
_cell.length_a   1.000
_cell.length_b   1.000
_cell.length_c   1.000
_cell.angle_alpha   90.00
_cell.angle_beta   90.00
_cell.angle_gamma   90.00
#
_symmetry.space_group_name_H-M   'P 1'
#
loop_
_entity.id
_entity.type
_entity.pdbx_description
1 polymer ?
#
loop_
_entity_poly.entity_id
_entity_poly.type
_entity_poly.pdbx_seq_one_letter_code
_entity_poly.pdbx_strand_id
1 'polypeptide(L)'
;MSGSVSSVEGELNAIIKEFLEYSKLSKTLATFEEECRKLGKPIQDHAGKNRKDERISKIKNELLQHFDNGRRTEFFSEWETHINPERRENNLFCQKLEFNLQIHFAVLPMRKVDHWCKEEVDEAMLHFHYYLESKGSVLSDCAELLPYYALPYVPRPNTHPSFSELFQETWVKKLRNNLEVFLFEGLRGKDDEVQEPR
;
A
#
# COMPACT_ATOMS: atom_id res chain seq x y z
N MET A 1 -13.89 6.15 36.54
CA MET A 1 -13.40 6.95 35.40
C MET A 1 -11.87 7.15 35.37
N SER A 2 -11.07 6.49 36.23
CA SER A 2 -9.61 6.75 36.33
C SER A 2 -8.72 5.84 35.46
N GLY A 3 -9.27 4.78 34.85
CA GLY A 3 -8.49 3.81 34.08
C GLY A 3 -8.06 4.28 32.68
N SER A 4 -8.82 5.18 32.05
CA SER A 4 -8.50 5.67 30.70
C SER A 4 -7.34 6.67 30.68
N VAL A 5 -7.25 7.53 31.70
CA VAL A 5 -6.20 8.56 31.82
C VAL A 5 -4.82 7.93 32.06
N SER A 6 -4.76 6.90 32.92
CA SER A 6 -3.52 6.16 33.20
C SER A 6 -3.04 5.34 31.98
N SER A 7 -3.96 4.91 31.12
CA SER A 7 -3.62 4.22 29.87
C SER A 7 -2.95 5.15 28.87
N VAL A 8 -3.52 6.35 28.66
CA VAL A 8 -2.96 7.34 27.72
C VAL A 8 -1.60 7.86 28.17
N GLU A 9 -1.42 8.08 29.48
CA GLU A 9 -0.12 8.50 30.03
C GLU A 9 0.95 7.41 29.86
N GLY A 10 0.60 6.14 30.05
CA GLY A 10 1.51 5.02 29.85
C GLY A 10 1.99 4.86 28.41
N GLU A 11 1.10 5.10 27.45
CA GLU A 11 1.40 5.08 26.02
C GLU A 11 2.31 6.24 25.62
N LEU A 12 2.04 7.46 26.11
CA LEU A 12 2.85 8.63 25.79
C LEU A 12 4.29 8.46 26.30
N ASN A 13 4.45 7.94 27.52
CA ASN A 13 5.77 7.66 28.07
C ASN A 13 6.54 6.61 27.26
N ALA A 14 5.85 5.63 26.68
CA ALA A 14 6.47 4.64 25.79
C ALA A 14 6.97 5.26 24.47
N ILE A 15 6.21 6.19 23.88
CA ILE A 15 6.64 6.93 22.68
C ILE A 15 7.87 7.80 22.98
N ILE A 16 7.87 8.49 24.13
CA ILE A 16 9.00 9.31 24.56
C ILE A 16 10.25 8.43 24.75
N LYS A 17 10.09 7.26 25.39
CA LYS A 17 11.17 6.28 25.53
C LYS A 17 11.73 5.83 24.19
N GLU A 18 10.89 5.39 23.24
CA GLU A 18 11.33 5.01 21.89
C GLU A 18 12.10 6.14 21.19
N PHE A 19 11.65 7.39 21.33
CA PHE A 19 12.33 8.55 20.75
C PHE A 19 13.72 8.78 21.38
N LEU A 20 13.84 8.68 22.71
CA LEU A 20 15.11 8.86 23.41
C LEU A 20 16.11 7.74 23.06
N GLU A 21 15.63 6.51 22.90
CA GLU A 21 16.42 5.37 22.43
C GLU A 21 16.89 5.57 20.98
N TYR A 22 15.99 5.93 20.06
CA TYR A 22 16.31 6.21 18.66
C TYR A 22 17.35 7.35 18.53
N SER A 23 17.19 8.41 19.32
CA SER A 23 18.09 9.56 19.34
C SER A 23 19.42 9.29 20.08
N LYS A 24 19.61 8.09 20.61
CA LYS A 24 20.78 7.66 21.40
C LYS A 24 21.04 8.55 22.63
N LEU A 25 19.98 9.15 23.20
CA LEU A 25 20.04 10.03 24.36
C LEU A 25 20.04 9.22 25.67
N SER A 26 21.02 8.32 25.81
CA SER A 26 21.09 7.32 26.90
C SER A 26 21.01 7.92 28.30
N LYS A 27 21.65 9.07 28.54
CA LYS A 27 21.58 9.77 29.84
C LYS A 27 20.17 10.30 30.13
N THR A 28 19.52 10.89 29.14
CA THR A 28 18.16 11.42 29.26
C THR A 28 17.15 10.28 29.45
N LEU A 29 17.34 9.18 28.74
CA LEU A 29 16.52 7.97 28.88
C LEU A 29 16.58 7.41 30.31
N ALA A 30 17.78 7.21 30.84
CA ALA A 30 17.96 6.68 32.19
C ALA A 30 17.32 7.58 33.26
N THR A 31 17.47 8.91 33.12
CA THR A 31 16.83 9.87 34.02
C THR A 31 15.31 9.85 33.88
N PHE A 32 14.80 9.79 32.66
CA PHE A 32 13.36 9.74 32.37
C PHE A 32 12.70 8.50 32.98
N GLU A 33 13.27 7.31 32.80
CA GLU A 33 12.75 6.07 33.38
C GLU A 33 12.76 6.11 34.92
N GLU A 34 13.81 6.68 35.51
CA GLU A 34 13.93 6.85 36.96
C GLU A 34 12.82 7.76 37.52
N GLU A 35 12.57 8.89 36.86
CA GLU A 35 11.55 9.85 37.25
C GLU A 35 10.14 9.28 37.08
N CYS A 36 9.86 8.60 35.97
CA CYS A 36 8.58 7.91 35.76
C CYS A 36 8.31 6.90 36.87
N ARG A 37 9.32 6.10 37.25
CA ARG A 37 9.19 5.13 38.34
C ARG A 37 8.94 5.79 39.70
N LYS A 38 9.66 6.86 40.02
CA LYS A 38 9.48 7.61 41.29
C LYS A 38 8.11 8.27 41.38
N LEU A 39 7.59 8.77 40.25
CA LEU A 39 6.28 9.42 40.17
C LEU A 39 5.13 8.42 40.00
N GLY A 40 5.41 7.12 39.93
CA GLY A 40 4.39 6.09 39.71
C GLY A 40 3.72 6.16 38.34
N LYS A 41 4.38 6.79 37.36
CA LYS A 41 3.88 6.92 35.99
C LYS A 41 4.24 5.67 35.19
N PRO A 42 3.25 4.92 34.65
CA PRO A 42 3.54 3.71 33.89
C PRO A 42 4.28 4.05 32.59
N ILE A 43 5.10 3.11 32.11
CA ILE A 43 5.66 3.10 30.75
C ILE A 43 5.16 1.82 30.10
N GLN A 44 4.31 1.95 29.08
CA GLN A 44 3.75 0.80 28.37
C GLN A 44 4.59 0.49 27.13
N ASP A 45 5.75 -0.14 27.34
CA ASP A 45 6.79 -0.39 26.31
C ASP A 45 6.26 -1.02 24.99
N HIS A 46 5.08 -1.66 25.02
CA HIS A 46 4.52 -2.39 23.87
C HIS A 46 3.39 -1.60 23.18
N ALA A 47 2.90 -0.53 23.79
CA ALA A 47 1.71 0.16 23.31
C ALA A 47 1.99 1.02 22.06
N GLY A 48 3.20 1.60 21.95
CA GLY A 48 3.64 2.32 20.74
C GLY A 48 3.73 1.39 19.52
N LYS A 49 4.37 0.23 19.70
CA LYS A 49 4.45 -0.82 18.68
C LYS A 49 3.09 -1.40 18.30
N ASN A 50 2.23 -1.71 19.28
CA ASN A 50 0.88 -2.21 19.01
C ASN A 50 0.04 -1.21 18.22
N ARG A 51 0.11 0.09 18.54
CA ARG A 51 -0.59 1.14 17.78
C ARG A 51 -0.09 1.29 16.35
N LYS A 52 1.23 1.17 16.14
CA LYS A 52 1.83 1.18 14.80
C LYS A 52 1.36 -0.03 14.00
N ASP A 53 1.36 -1.21 14.61
CA ASP A 53 0.91 -2.45 13.98
C ASP A 53 -0.60 -2.43 13.68
N GLU A 54 -1.42 -1.87 14.58
CA GLU A 54 -2.85 -1.63 14.37
C GLU A 54 -3.11 -0.64 13.22
N ARG A 55 -2.39 0.48 13.18
CA ARG A 55 -2.50 1.47 12.10
C ARG A 55 -2.10 0.86 10.76
N ILE A 56 -0.99 0.13 10.71
CA ILE A 56 -0.55 -0.57 9.50
C ILE A 56 -1.61 -1.59 9.07
N SER A 57 -2.15 -2.37 10.01
CA SER A 57 -3.19 -3.36 9.72
C SER A 57 -4.47 -2.72 9.18
N LYS A 58 -4.86 -1.56 9.72
CA LYS A 58 -6.00 -0.78 9.23
C LYS A 58 -5.79 -0.34 7.77
N ILE A 59 -4.65 0.27 7.47
CA ILE A 59 -4.29 0.72 6.11
C ILE A 59 -4.30 -0.46 5.12
N LYS A 60 -3.72 -1.60 5.52
CA LYS A 60 -3.73 -2.84 4.72
C LYS A 60 -5.15 -3.27 4.37
N ASN A 61 -6.01 -3.35 5.39
CA ASN A 61 -7.38 -3.79 5.23
C ASN A 61 -8.18 -2.81 4.36
N GLU A 62 -7.98 -1.50 4.52
CA GLU A 62 -8.62 -0.47 3.71
C GLU A 62 -8.23 -0.62 2.24
N LEU A 63 -6.93 -0.70 1.92
CA LEU A 63 -6.46 -0.89 0.55
C LEU A 63 -7.02 -2.15 -0.10
N LEU A 64 -7.01 -3.29 0.61
CA LEU A 64 -7.60 -4.54 0.11
C LEU A 64 -9.11 -4.41 -0.10
N GLN A 65 -9.81 -3.72 0.81
CA GLN A 65 -11.24 -3.48 0.68
C GLN A 65 -11.56 -2.55 -0.50
N HIS A 66 -10.74 -1.52 -0.76
CA HIS A 66 -10.90 -0.65 -1.92
C HIS A 66 -10.67 -1.42 -3.23
N PHE A 67 -9.68 -2.32 -3.26
CA PHE A 67 -9.46 -3.24 -4.38
C PHE A 67 -10.67 -4.15 -4.61
N ASP A 68 -11.13 -4.86 -3.56
CA ASP A 68 -12.22 -5.84 -3.66
C ASP A 68 -13.56 -5.19 -4.08
N ASN A 69 -13.79 -3.93 -3.71
CA ASN A 69 -15.01 -3.19 -4.06
C ASN A 69 -14.88 -2.34 -5.34
N GLY A 70 -13.72 -2.34 -6.01
CA GLY A 70 -13.54 -1.55 -7.22
C GLY A 70 -13.46 -0.04 -7.02
N ARG A 71 -13.12 0.42 -5.81
CA ARG A 71 -13.04 1.85 -5.45
C ARG A 71 -11.69 2.45 -5.88
N ARG A 72 -11.55 2.74 -7.17
CA ARG A 72 -10.29 3.20 -7.80
C ARG A 72 -9.73 4.46 -7.14
N THR A 73 -10.53 5.51 -7.01
CA THR A 73 -10.08 6.83 -6.57
C THR A 73 -9.54 6.78 -5.15
N GLU A 74 -10.30 6.14 -4.26
CA GLU A 74 -9.90 5.94 -2.88
C GLU A 74 -8.69 5.00 -2.78
N PHE A 75 -8.65 3.91 -3.57
CA PHE A 75 -7.49 3.01 -3.61
C PHE A 75 -6.19 3.76 -3.91
N PHE A 76 -6.16 4.55 -4.99
CA PHE A 76 -4.93 5.25 -5.37
C PHE A 76 -4.62 6.44 -4.47
N SER A 77 -5.62 7.09 -3.88
CA SER A 77 -5.40 8.11 -2.84
C SER A 77 -4.67 7.51 -1.63
N GLU A 78 -5.15 6.36 -1.14
CA GLU A 78 -4.52 5.65 -0.02
C GLU A 78 -3.13 5.11 -0.39
N TRP A 79 -2.98 4.56 -1.60
CA TRP A 79 -1.70 4.07 -2.12
C TRP A 79 -0.64 5.18 -2.17
N GLU A 80 -0.97 6.34 -2.73
CA GLU A 80 -0.03 7.45 -2.83
C GLU A 80 0.29 8.09 -1.47
N THR A 81 -0.65 8.03 -0.53
CA THR A 81 -0.50 8.58 0.83
C THR A 81 0.36 7.68 1.73
N HIS A 82 0.23 6.36 1.59
CA HIS A 82 0.81 5.41 2.54
C HIS A 82 2.01 4.62 2.02
N ILE A 83 2.19 4.52 0.70
CA ILE A 83 3.37 3.87 0.13
C ILE A 83 4.48 4.91 -0.10
N ASN A 84 5.65 4.67 0.51
CA ASN A 84 6.82 5.54 0.42
C ASN A 84 7.13 5.90 -1.05
N PRO A 85 7.20 7.20 -1.42
CA PRO A 85 7.57 7.65 -2.76
C PRO A 85 8.84 7.00 -3.31
N GLU A 86 9.91 6.86 -2.51
CA GLU A 86 11.16 6.25 -2.96
C GLU A 86 10.97 4.78 -3.37
N ARG A 87 10.10 4.07 -2.66
CA ARG A 87 9.75 2.69 -3.00
C ARG A 87 8.93 2.63 -4.27
N ARG A 88 8.05 3.59 -4.52
CA ARG A 88 7.29 3.66 -5.78
C ARG A 88 8.20 4.00 -6.98
N GLU A 89 9.25 4.78 -6.76
CA GLU A 89 10.15 5.24 -7.82
C GLU A 89 11.32 4.29 -8.10
N ASN A 90 11.80 3.56 -7.09
CA ASN A 90 13.03 2.74 -7.22
C ASN A 90 12.81 1.23 -7.11
N ASN A 91 11.62 0.77 -6.68
CA ASN A 91 11.34 -0.66 -6.57
C ASN A 91 10.56 -1.16 -7.79
N LEU A 92 11.22 -1.92 -8.66
CA LEU A 92 10.62 -2.46 -9.89
C LEU A 92 9.39 -3.35 -9.61
N PHE A 93 9.40 -4.11 -8.51
CA PHE A 93 8.25 -4.92 -8.11
C PHE A 93 7.04 -4.04 -7.74
N CYS A 94 7.26 -2.95 -6.99
CA CYS A 94 6.24 -1.95 -6.67
C CYS A 94 5.65 -1.33 -7.94
N GLN A 95 6.51 -0.94 -8.89
CA GLN A 95 6.08 -0.32 -10.16
C GLN A 95 5.24 -1.29 -11.00
N LYS A 96 5.69 -2.54 -11.17
CA LYS A 96 4.94 -3.57 -11.89
C LYS A 96 3.62 -3.90 -11.20
N LEU A 97 3.59 -3.92 -9.86
CA LEU A 97 2.36 -4.11 -9.11
C LEU A 97 1.38 -2.95 -9.34
N GLU A 98 1.84 -1.70 -9.22
CA GLU A 98 1.03 -0.51 -9.50
C GLU A 98 0.47 -0.54 -10.93
N PHE A 99 1.28 -0.91 -11.92
CA PHE A 99 0.85 -1.04 -13.31
C PHE A 99 -0.27 -2.08 -13.47
N ASN A 100 -0.13 -3.26 -12.85
CA ASN A 100 -1.16 -4.29 -12.88
C ASN A 100 -2.44 -3.86 -12.12
N LEU A 101 -2.31 -3.08 -11.04
CA LEU A 101 -3.45 -2.50 -10.34
C LEU A 101 -4.19 -1.49 -11.22
N GLN A 102 -3.46 -0.64 -11.96
CA GLN A 102 -4.05 0.28 -12.92
C GLN A 102 -4.81 -0.47 -14.02
N ILE A 103 -4.24 -1.55 -14.58
CA ILE A 103 -4.94 -2.43 -15.52
C ILE A 103 -6.20 -3.02 -14.89
N HIS A 104 -6.11 -3.50 -13.64
CA HIS A 104 -7.25 -4.10 -12.95
C HIS A 104 -8.44 -3.14 -12.91
N PHE A 105 -8.22 -1.89 -12.50
CA PHE A 105 -9.28 -0.88 -12.45
C PHE A 105 -9.74 -0.45 -13.85
N ALA A 106 -8.86 -0.42 -14.84
CA ALA A 106 -9.20 -0.08 -16.22
C ALA A 106 -10.19 -1.07 -16.85
N VAL A 107 -9.98 -2.37 -16.62
CA VAL A 107 -10.84 -3.43 -17.20
C VAL A 107 -11.99 -3.85 -16.28
N LEU A 108 -12.05 -3.36 -15.04
CA LEU A 108 -13.04 -3.76 -14.06
C LEU A 108 -14.50 -3.54 -14.54
N PRO A 109 -14.87 -2.40 -15.16
CA PRO A 109 -16.23 -2.20 -15.65
C PRO A 109 -16.66 -3.26 -16.68
N MET A 110 -15.70 -3.81 -17.44
CA MET A 110 -15.93 -4.83 -18.46
C MET A 110 -16.03 -6.26 -17.91
N ARG A 111 -15.73 -6.49 -16.62
CA ARG A 111 -15.90 -7.79 -15.95
C ARG A 111 -17.32 -8.03 -15.43
N LYS A 112 -18.14 -6.96 -15.34
CA LYS A 112 -19.54 -7.06 -14.92
C LYS A 112 -20.33 -7.82 -16.00
N VAL A 113 -20.84 -9.01 -15.66
CA VAL A 113 -21.53 -9.91 -16.61
C VAL A 113 -22.89 -9.33 -17.06
N ASP A 114 -23.56 -8.61 -16.17
CA ASP A 114 -24.97 -8.24 -16.38
C ASP A 114 -25.18 -6.84 -16.97
N HIS A 115 -24.21 -5.93 -16.80
CA HIS A 115 -24.26 -4.59 -17.40
C HIS A 115 -22.88 -3.91 -17.33
N TRP A 116 -22.28 -3.63 -18.49
CA TRP A 116 -21.12 -2.75 -18.59
C TRP A 116 -21.57 -1.44 -19.25
N CYS A 117 -21.29 -0.33 -18.58
CA CYS A 117 -21.62 1.01 -19.03
C CYS A 117 -20.47 1.53 -19.89
N LYS A 118 -20.75 2.00 -21.12
CA LYS A 118 -19.70 2.46 -22.02
C LYS A 118 -18.96 3.65 -21.42
N GLU A 119 -19.69 4.55 -20.78
CA GLU A 119 -19.16 5.72 -20.11
C GLU A 119 -18.21 5.34 -18.95
N GLU A 120 -18.55 4.33 -18.15
CA GLU A 120 -17.66 3.81 -17.09
C GLU A 120 -16.37 3.22 -17.66
N VAL A 121 -16.45 2.56 -18.82
CA VAL A 121 -15.29 1.95 -19.49
C VAL A 121 -14.40 3.02 -20.10
N ASP A 122 -14.99 3.99 -20.79
CA ASP A 122 -14.28 5.10 -21.43
C ASP A 122 -13.56 5.94 -20.36
N GLU A 123 -14.22 6.20 -19.21
CA GLU A 123 -13.60 6.88 -18.06
C GLU A 123 -12.44 6.07 -17.46
N ALA A 124 -12.63 4.78 -17.23
CA ALA A 124 -11.60 3.91 -16.66
C ALA A 124 -10.37 3.78 -17.59
N MET A 125 -10.60 3.68 -18.92
CA MET A 125 -9.54 3.65 -19.92
C MET A 125 -8.82 4.99 -20.05
N LEU A 126 -9.55 6.11 -19.94
CA LEU A 126 -8.95 7.45 -19.93
C LEU A 126 -8.01 7.62 -18.73
N HIS A 127 -8.42 7.17 -17.55
CA HIS A 127 -7.55 7.16 -16.38
C HIS A 127 -6.29 6.31 -16.58
N PHE A 128 -6.42 5.14 -17.20
CA PHE A 128 -5.28 4.29 -17.49
C PHE A 128 -4.35 4.93 -18.53
N HIS A 129 -4.90 5.56 -19.56
CA HIS A 129 -4.14 6.31 -20.55
C HIS A 129 -3.29 7.42 -19.91
N TYR A 130 -3.87 8.25 -19.03
CA TYR A 130 -3.10 9.26 -18.30
C TYR A 130 -2.00 8.68 -17.41
N TYR A 131 -2.24 7.50 -16.83
CA TYR A 131 -1.20 6.80 -16.08
C TYR A 131 -0.04 6.36 -16.99
N LEU A 132 -0.33 5.80 -18.17
CA LEU A 132 0.70 5.37 -19.13
C LEU A 132 1.57 6.55 -19.62
N GLU A 133 0.98 7.73 -19.83
CA GLU A 133 1.69 8.94 -20.25
C GLU A 133 2.53 9.59 -19.13
N SER A 134 2.29 9.20 -17.87
CA SER A 134 2.99 9.74 -16.71
C SER A 134 3.85 8.67 -16.05
N LYS A 135 3.43 8.13 -14.90
CA LYS A 135 4.18 7.17 -14.08
C LYS A 135 4.43 5.85 -14.80
N GLY A 136 3.51 5.43 -15.67
CA GLY A 136 3.63 4.20 -16.44
C GLY A 136 4.73 4.25 -17.50
N SER A 137 5.21 5.43 -17.91
CA SER A 137 6.22 5.55 -18.96
C SER A 137 7.54 4.84 -18.64
N VAL A 138 7.90 4.75 -17.35
CA VAL A 138 9.15 4.11 -16.88
C VAL A 138 9.21 2.61 -17.16
N LEU A 139 8.05 1.99 -17.41
CA LEU A 139 7.93 0.55 -17.72
C LEU A 139 7.81 0.28 -19.22
N SER A 140 7.98 1.29 -20.08
CA SER A 140 7.83 1.14 -21.53
C SER A 140 8.86 0.19 -22.15
N ASP A 141 10.02 0.03 -21.52
CA ASP A 141 11.04 -0.94 -21.96
C ASP A 141 10.78 -2.37 -21.44
N CYS A 142 9.79 -2.57 -20.55
CA CYS A 142 9.44 -3.90 -20.06
C CYS A 142 8.63 -4.67 -21.11
N ALA A 143 9.28 -5.60 -21.81
CA ALA A 143 8.69 -6.38 -22.89
C ALA A 143 7.38 -7.09 -22.53
N GLU A 144 7.25 -7.56 -21.29
CA GLU A 144 6.02 -8.23 -20.80
C GLU A 144 4.82 -7.28 -20.63
N LEU A 145 5.07 -5.97 -20.49
CA LEU A 145 4.03 -4.96 -20.27
C LEU A 145 3.66 -4.20 -21.55
N LEU A 146 4.52 -4.24 -22.57
CA LEU A 146 4.31 -3.59 -23.87
C LEU A 146 2.90 -3.79 -24.46
N PRO A 147 2.31 -5.01 -24.47
CA PRO A 147 0.99 -5.20 -25.05
C PRO A 147 -0.10 -4.35 -24.37
N TYR A 148 0.06 -4.01 -23.10
CA TYR A 148 -0.94 -3.26 -22.34
C TYR A 148 -0.88 -1.75 -22.59
N TYR A 149 0.17 -1.21 -23.22
CA TYR A 149 0.18 0.19 -23.66
C TYR A 149 -0.82 0.45 -24.79
N ALA A 150 -1.19 -0.60 -25.54
CA ALA A 150 -2.23 -0.52 -26.55
C ALA A 150 -3.65 -0.65 -25.96
N LEU A 151 -3.79 -1.05 -24.69
CA LEU A 151 -5.08 -1.40 -24.08
C LEU A 151 -6.15 -0.29 -24.17
N PRO A 152 -5.84 1.00 -23.91
CA PRO A 152 -6.83 2.08 -24.04
C PRO A 152 -7.39 2.26 -25.46
N TYR A 153 -6.64 1.81 -26.47
CA TYR A 153 -7.00 2.00 -27.89
C TYR A 153 -7.70 0.78 -28.49
N VAL A 154 -7.76 -0.35 -27.76
CA VAL A 154 -8.42 -1.56 -28.24
C VAL A 154 -9.93 -1.44 -27.97
N PRO A 155 -10.81 -1.47 -29.00
CA PRO A 155 -12.24 -1.20 -28.81
C PRO A 155 -12.98 -2.24 -27.96
N ARG A 156 -12.49 -3.50 -27.92
CA ARG A 156 -13.10 -4.60 -27.14
C ARG A 156 -12.03 -5.51 -26.51
N PRO A 157 -11.31 -5.03 -25.47
CA PRO A 157 -10.24 -5.80 -24.85
C PRO A 157 -10.71 -7.15 -24.28
N ASN A 158 -11.95 -7.22 -23.79
CA ASN A 158 -12.58 -8.44 -23.25
C ASN A 158 -12.77 -9.58 -24.27
N THR A 159 -12.78 -9.26 -25.57
CA THR A 159 -12.89 -10.27 -26.64
C THR A 159 -11.55 -10.56 -27.31
N HIS A 160 -10.51 -9.79 -26.98
CA HIS A 160 -9.23 -9.89 -27.66
C HIS A 160 -8.35 -10.98 -27.02
N PRO A 161 -7.83 -11.96 -27.78
CA PRO A 161 -7.07 -13.09 -27.23
C PRO A 161 -5.86 -12.67 -26.38
N SER A 162 -5.15 -11.62 -26.78
CA SER A 162 -3.97 -11.12 -26.03
C SER A 162 -4.29 -10.61 -24.63
N PHE A 163 -5.55 -10.30 -24.32
CA PHE A 163 -5.97 -9.76 -23.03
C PHE A 163 -6.91 -10.69 -22.26
N SER A 164 -7.19 -11.90 -22.78
CA SER A 164 -8.17 -12.80 -22.18
C SER A 164 -7.86 -13.14 -20.72
N GLU A 165 -6.58 -13.22 -20.36
CA GLU A 165 -6.13 -13.47 -18.98
C GLU A 165 -6.63 -12.39 -18.00
N LEU A 166 -6.69 -11.12 -18.42
CA LEU A 166 -7.14 -10.01 -17.57
C LEU A 166 -8.60 -10.17 -17.10
N PHE A 167 -9.39 -10.98 -17.79
CA PHE A 167 -10.80 -11.22 -17.49
C PHE A 167 -11.03 -12.52 -16.70
N GLN A 168 -9.96 -13.25 -16.36
CA GLN A 168 -10.05 -14.47 -15.56
C GLN A 168 -9.99 -14.16 -14.07
N GLU A 169 -10.79 -14.87 -13.27
CA GLU A 169 -10.73 -14.76 -11.81
C GLU A 169 -9.36 -15.14 -11.23
N THR A 170 -8.65 -16.06 -11.90
CA THR A 170 -7.30 -16.50 -11.51
C THR A 170 -6.31 -15.34 -11.52
N TRP A 171 -6.38 -14.48 -12.54
CA TRP A 171 -5.54 -13.28 -12.64
C TRP A 171 -5.86 -12.29 -11.52
N VAL A 172 -7.15 -12.05 -11.24
CA VAL A 172 -7.58 -11.14 -10.16
C VAL A 172 -7.11 -11.65 -8.80
N LYS A 173 -7.28 -12.95 -8.52
CA LYS A 173 -6.83 -13.59 -7.27
C LYS A 173 -5.31 -13.50 -7.12
N LYS A 174 -4.55 -13.73 -8.19
CA LYS A 174 -3.09 -13.60 -8.21
C LYS A 174 -2.66 -12.15 -7.92
N LEU A 175 -3.29 -11.17 -8.57
CA LEU A 175 -2.99 -9.76 -8.33
C LEU A 175 -3.31 -9.34 -6.89
N ARG A 176 -4.47 -9.75 -6.37
CA ARG A 176 -4.85 -9.50 -4.97
C ARG A 176 -3.84 -10.09 -4.00
N ASN A 177 -3.39 -11.32 -4.23
CA ASN A 177 -2.37 -11.96 -3.40
C ASN A 177 -1.03 -11.21 -3.47
N ASN A 178 -0.60 -10.76 -4.65
CA ASN A 178 0.62 -9.96 -4.80
C ASN A 178 0.51 -8.64 -4.04
N LEU A 179 -0.64 -7.98 -4.07
CA LEU A 179 -0.92 -6.79 -3.27
C LEU A 179 -0.83 -7.09 -1.77
N GLU A 180 -1.45 -8.18 -1.31
CA GLU A 180 -1.43 -8.58 0.11
C GLU A 180 0.00 -8.86 0.60
N VAL A 181 0.80 -9.61 -0.17
CA VAL A 181 2.21 -9.86 0.12
C VAL A 181 3.00 -8.56 0.16
N PHE A 182 2.85 -7.71 -0.86
CA PHE A 182 3.53 -6.42 -0.94
C PHE A 182 3.23 -5.53 0.27
N LEU A 183 1.98 -5.48 0.70
CA LEU A 183 1.56 -4.70 1.86
C LEU A 183 2.07 -5.33 3.15
N PHE A 184 2.05 -6.66 3.27
CA PHE A 184 2.55 -7.37 4.43
C PHE A 184 4.02 -7.08 4.72
N GLU A 185 4.85 -7.18 3.68
CA GLU A 185 6.30 -6.96 3.72
C GLU A 185 6.64 -5.47 3.76
N GLY A 186 5.87 -4.65 3.05
CA GLY A 186 6.25 -3.31 2.67
C GLY A 186 5.91 -2.16 3.61
N LEU A 187 4.90 -2.32 4.46
CA LEU A 187 4.50 -1.28 5.44
C LEU A 187 5.20 -1.44 6.79
N ARG A 188 5.83 -2.59 7.03
CA ARG A 188 6.76 -2.77 8.14
C ARG A 188 8.07 -2.16 7.65
N GLY A 189 8.31 -0.88 7.94
CA GLY A 189 9.55 -0.17 7.61
C GLY A 189 10.79 -0.81 8.25
N LYS A 190 11.13 -2.02 7.81
CA LYS A 190 12.49 -2.51 7.80
C LYS A 190 13.02 -2.07 6.46
N ASP A 191 13.85 -1.05 6.52
CA ASP A 191 14.80 -0.77 5.46
C ASP A 191 15.42 -2.08 5.01
N ASP A 192 15.59 -2.19 3.70
CA ASP A 192 16.43 -3.15 3.02
C ASP A 192 17.89 -3.01 3.52
N GLU A 193 18.17 -3.44 4.74
CA GLU A 193 19.49 -3.92 5.13
C GLU A 193 19.42 -5.45 5.13
N VAL A 194 19.73 -6.09 3.99
CA VAL A 194 20.64 -7.25 3.89
C VAL A 194 21.04 -7.47 2.41
N GLN A 195 22.25 -6.97 2.09
CA GLN A 195 23.31 -7.54 1.24
C GLN A 195 23.07 -7.94 -0.23
N GLU A 196 23.72 -7.19 -1.13
CA GLU A 196 24.21 -7.68 -2.43
C GLU A 196 25.08 -8.94 -2.25
N PRO A 197 24.85 -10.02 -3.02
CA PRO A 197 25.87 -11.04 -3.23
C PRO A 197 26.87 -10.55 -4.29
N ARG A 198 28.15 -10.58 -3.91
CA ARG A 198 29.31 -10.43 -4.81
C ARG A 198 29.36 -11.53 -5.87
#